data_AF-A0A662FPQ1-F1
#
_entry.id   AF-A0A662FPQ1-F1
#
_cell.length_a   1.000
_cell.length_b   1.000
_cell.length_c   1.000
_cell.angle_alpha   90.00
_cell.angle_beta   90.00
_cell.angle_gamma   90.00
#
_symmetry.space_group_name_H-M   'P 1'
#
loop_
_entity.id
_entity.type
_entity.pdbx_description
1 polymer ?
#
loop_
_entity_poly.entity_id
_entity_poly.type
_entity_poly.pdbx_seq_one_letter_code
_entity_poly.pdbx_strand_id
1 'polypeptide(L)'
;MKPLEKFRSWLKVKGRSLDHFSFLVRRLAGIVLALYLFIHMVDISTILLGEEAYNSLLNIFASEIGLIFDIFMWAMLVFHGSLGVYSIVTESGMLLEKRRYLLYIAWIGAIILIVFGSWVIINVLEV
;
A
#
# COMPACT_ATOMS: atom_id res chain seq x y z
N MET A 1 -11.92 -25.58 14.86
CA MET A 1 -11.68 -24.15 15.21
C MET A 1 -12.75 -23.31 14.53
N LYS A 2 -13.39 -22.36 15.23
CA LYS A 2 -14.52 -21.60 14.67
C LYS A 2 -14.03 -20.54 13.66
N PRO A 3 -14.82 -20.16 12.63
CA PRO A 3 -14.39 -19.23 11.57
C PRO A 3 -13.87 -17.89 12.12
N LEU A 4 -14.54 -17.34 13.14
CA LEU A 4 -14.17 -16.08 13.80
C LEU A 4 -12.83 -16.16 14.56
N GLU A 5 -12.50 -17.32 15.13
CA GLU A 5 -11.19 -17.53 15.78
C GLU A 5 -10.07 -17.57 14.75
N LYS A 6 -10.34 -18.14 13.56
CA LYS A 6 -9.38 -18.18 12.45
C LYS A 6 -9.05 -16.76 11.97
N PHE A 7 -10.08 -15.93 11.76
CA PHE A 7 -9.89 -14.51 11.41
C PHE A 7 -9.11 -13.74 12.48
N ARG A 8 -9.49 -13.87 13.76
CA ARG A 8 -8.77 -13.22 14.86
C ARG A 8 -7.33 -13.68 14.98
N SER A 9 -7.03 -14.94 14.70
CA SER A 9 -5.66 -15.46 14.74
C SER A 9 -4.76 -14.85 13.65
N TRP A 10 -5.35 -14.47 12.51
CA TRP A 10 -4.64 -13.83 11.40
C TRP A 10 -4.24 -12.37 11.73
N LEU A 11 -5.02 -11.69 12.59
CA LEU A 11 -4.75 -10.33 13.06
C LEU A 11 -3.86 -10.27 14.32
N LYS A 12 -3.48 -11.40 14.91
CA LYS A 12 -2.63 -11.42 16.11
C LYS A 12 -1.17 -11.10 15.75
N VAL A 13 -0.75 -9.87 16.02
CA VAL A 13 0.64 -9.42 15.84
C VAL A 13 1.53 -9.72 17.05
N LYS A 14 0.97 -9.76 18.28
CA LYS A 14 1.74 -9.90 19.52
C LYS A 14 2.43 -11.28 19.60
N GLY A 15 3.76 -11.28 19.74
CA GLY A 15 4.59 -12.49 19.84
C GLY A 15 4.97 -13.13 18.50
N ARG A 16 4.74 -12.45 17.37
CA ARG A 16 5.08 -12.94 16.03
C ARG A 16 6.36 -12.28 15.49
N SER A 17 7.08 -12.97 14.60
CA SER A 17 8.30 -12.47 13.97
C SER A 17 8.01 -11.33 12.99
N LEU A 18 9.03 -10.51 12.68
CA LEU A 18 8.94 -9.44 11.67
C LEU A 18 8.46 -9.97 10.31
N ASP A 19 8.83 -11.20 9.94
CA ASP A 19 8.35 -11.86 8.73
C ASP A 19 6.83 -11.98 8.69
N HIS A 20 6.22 -12.41 9.79
CA HIS A 20 4.78 -12.58 9.87
C HIS A 20 4.05 -11.24 9.76
N PHE A 21 4.58 -10.21 10.42
CA PHE A 21 4.07 -8.85 10.30
C PHE A 21 4.18 -8.33 8.86
N SER A 22 5.31 -8.57 8.20
CA SER A 22 5.55 -8.16 6.81
C SER A 22 4.59 -8.83 5.83
N PHE A 23 4.31 -10.12 6.05
CA PHE A 23 3.30 -10.86 5.29
C PHE A 23 1.91 -10.26 5.45
N LEU A 24 1.51 -9.92 6.68
CA LEU A 24 0.22 -9.30 6.97
C LEU A 24 0.08 -7.94 6.28
N VAL A 25 1.07 -7.07 6.47
CA VAL A 25 1.09 -5.71 5.88
C VAL A 25 1.02 -5.77 4.35
N ARG A 26 1.84 -6.61 3.71
CA ARG A 26 1.82 -6.76 2.24
C ARG A 26 0.46 -7.23 1.71
N ARG A 27 -0.19 -8.16 2.41
CA ARG A 27 -1.51 -8.69 2.01
C ARG A 27 -2.61 -7.64 2.16
N LEU A 28 -2.65 -6.96 3.30
CA LEU A 28 -3.63 -5.91 3.53
C LEU A 28 -3.46 -4.77 2.52
N ALA A 29 -2.22 -4.34 2.28
CA ALA A 29 -1.91 -3.34 1.26
C ALA A 29 -2.37 -3.78 -0.14
N GLY A 30 -2.09 -5.03 -0.54
CA GLY A 30 -2.55 -5.58 -1.82
C GLY A 30 -4.08 -5.62 -1.96
N ILE A 31 -4.81 -5.95 -0.89
CA ILE A 31 -6.28 -5.91 -0.88
C ILE A 31 -6.79 -4.48 -1.06
N VAL A 32 -6.23 -3.53 -0.31
CA VAL A 32 -6.59 -2.11 -0.41
C VAL A 32 -6.33 -1.58 -1.82
N LEU A 33 -5.16 -1.87 -2.40
CA LEU A 33 -4.81 -1.46 -3.75
C LEU A 33 -5.69 -2.11 -4.82
N ALA A 34 -6.04 -3.38 -4.67
CA ALA A 34 -6.93 -4.06 -5.60
C ALA A 34 -8.34 -3.44 -5.58
N LEU A 35 -8.87 -3.11 -4.40
CA LEU A 35 -10.14 -2.38 -4.27
C LEU A 35 -10.04 -0.99 -4.89
N TYR A 36 -8.95 -0.28 -4.58
CA TYR A 36 -8.70 1.04 -5.15
C TYR A 36 -8.60 1.01 -6.67
N LEU A 37 -7.98 -0.02 -7.26
CA LEU A 37 -7.91 -0.17 -8.71
C LEU A 37 -9.30 -0.14 -9.35
N PHE A 38 -10.31 -0.81 -8.77
CA PHE A 38 -11.67 -0.74 -9.32
C PHE A 38 -12.27 0.66 -9.23
N ILE A 39 -12.05 1.36 -8.10
CA ILE A 39 -12.47 2.76 -7.94
C ILE A 39 -11.76 3.64 -8.99
N HIS A 40 -10.47 3.39 -9.20
CA HIS A 40 -9.61 4.08 -10.16
C HIS A 40 -9.88 3.70 -11.63
N MET A 41 -10.67 2.66 -11.89
CA MET A 41 -11.20 2.42 -13.23
C MET A 41 -12.48 3.22 -13.45
N VAL A 42 -13.28 3.42 -12.40
CA VAL A 42 -14.54 4.19 -12.47
C VAL A 42 -14.27 5.68 -12.65
N ASP A 43 -13.33 6.26 -11.89
CA ASP A 43 -13.00 7.68 -11.98
C ASP A 43 -12.49 8.07 -13.38
N ILE A 44 -11.52 7.35 -13.96
CA ILE A 44 -10.97 7.62 -15.29
C ILE A 44 -12.01 7.37 -16.39
N SER A 45 -12.98 6.46 -16.15
CA SER A 45 -14.07 6.24 -17.09
C SER A 45 -15.03 7.43 -17.18
N THR A 46 -15.06 8.33 -16.18
CA THR A 46 -15.91 9.53 -16.23
C THR A 46 -15.47 10.55 -17.28
N ILE A 47 -14.23 10.45 -17.80
CA ILE A 47 -13.79 11.24 -18.96
C ILE A 47 -14.71 11.00 -20.16
N LEU A 48 -15.26 9.78 -20.31
CA LEU A 48 -16.19 9.43 -21.39
C LEU A 48 -17.59 10.07 -21.21
N LEU A 49 -17.90 10.56 -20.01
CA LEU A 49 -19.17 11.20 -19.66
C LEU A 49 -19.12 12.73 -19.83
N GLY A 50 -17.95 13.29 -20.14
CA GLY A 50 -17.73 14.71 -20.34
C GLY A 50 -16.98 15.39 -19.19
N GLU A 51 -16.54 16.62 -19.46
CA GLU A 51 -15.67 17.39 -18.58
C GLU A 51 -16.29 17.68 -17.20
N GLU A 52 -17.59 17.95 -17.15
CA GLU A 52 -18.30 18.22 -15.89
C GLU A 52 -18.24 17.02 -14.93
N ALA A 53 -18.47 15.80 -15.44
CA ALA A 53 -18.45 14.57 -14.64
C ALA A 53 -17.04 14.28 -14.12
N TYR A 54 -16.02 14.45 -14.97
CA TYR A 54 -14.63 14.26 -14.61
C TYR A 54 -14.15 15.27 -13.56
N ASN A 55 -14.41 16.57 -13.79
CA ASN A 55 -14.03 17.64 -12.87
C ASN A 55 -14.72 17.51 -11.50
N SER A 56 -15.97 17.03 -11.47
CA SER A 56 -16.69 16.80 -10.22
C SER A 56 -16.00 15.75 -9.33
N LEU A 57 -15.47 14.67 -9.92
CA LEU A 57 -14.68 13.68 -9.18
C LEU A 57 -13.29 14.18 -8.82
N LEU A 58 -12.61 14.86 -9.75
CA LEU A 58 -11.29 15.43 -9.48
C LEU A 58 -11.29 16.38 -8.28
N ASN A 59 -12.33 17.19 -8.11
CA ASN A 59 -12.46 18.10 -6.97
C ASN A 59 -12.51 17.38 -5.61
N ILE A 60 -12.96 16.11 -5.58
CA ILE A 60 -12.92 15.30 -4.35
C ILE A 60 -11.47 14.91 -4.04
N PHE A 61 -10.73 14.45 -5.04
CA PHE A 61 -9.31 14.08 -4.89
C PHE A 61 -8.38 15.28 -4.66
N ALA A 62 -8.77 16.47 -5.13
CA ALA A 62 -8.04 17.72 -4.89
C ALA A 62 -8.30 18.33 -3.50
N SER A 63 -9.21 17.76 -2.70
CA SER A 63 -9.51 18.25 -1.36
C SER A 63 -8.43 17.85 -0.33
N GLU A 64 -8.45 18.46 0.86
CA GLU A 64 -7.60 18.04 1.99
C GLU A 64 -7.79 16.55 2.36
N ILE A 65 -9.02 16.03 2.20
CA ILE A 65 -9.30 14.61 2.41
C ILE A 65 -8.64 13.76 1.32
N GLY A 66 -8.63 14.26 0.08
CA GLY A 66 -7.91 13.67 -1.04
C GLY A 66 -6.40 13.57 -0.78
N LEU A 67 -5.78 14.61 -0.21
CA LEU A 67 -4.38 14.57 0.20
C LEU A 67 -4.08 13.44 1.21
N ILE A 68 -4.93 13.28 2.24
CA ILE A 68 -4.78 12.18 3.21
C ILE A 68 -4.90 10.83 2.51
N PHE A 69 -5.85 10.71 1.59
CA PHE A 69 -6.07 9.51 0.81
C PHE A 69 -4.88 9.17 -0.10
N ASP A 70 -4.29 10.16 -0.77
CA ASP A 70 -3.12 10.00 -1.63
C ASP A 70 -1.89 9.53 -0.84
N ILE A 71 -1.63 10.14 0.32
CA ILE A 71 -0.56 9.71 1.23
C ILE A 71 -0.78 8.27 1.70
N PHE A 72 -2.03 7.92 2.03
CA PHE A 72 -2.38 6.56 2.46
C PHE A 72 -2.22 5.54 1.33
N MET A 73 -2.71 5.85 0.12
CA MET A 73 -2.54 5.00 -1.07
C MET A 73 -1.08 4.84 -1.45
N TRP A 74 -0.28 5.91 -1.38
CA TRP A 74 1.16 5.87 -1.58
C TRP A 74 1.83 4.91 -0.60
N ALA A 75 1.49 4.99 0.69
CA ALA A 75 2.03 4.06 1.68
C ALA A 75 1.64 2.60 1.40
N MET A 76 0.39 2.33 1.01
CA MET A 76 -0.04 0.98 0.63
C MET A 76 0.73 0.47 -0.59
N LEU A 77 0.89 1.30 -1.62
CA LEU A 77 1.65 0.96 -2.83
C LEU A 77 3.10 0.60 -2.50
N VAL A 78 3.77 1.43 -1.72
CA VAL A 78 5.17 1.20 -1.33
C VAL A 78 5.31 -0.05 -0.47
N PHE A 79 4.44 -0.24 0.54
CA PHE A 79 4.50 -1.46 1.36
C PHE A 79 4.25 -2.72 0.54
N HIS A 80 3.26 -2.71 -0.36
CA HIS A 80 2.97 -3.84 -1.23
C HIS A 80 4.16 -4.16 -2.15
N GLY A 81 4.72 -3.12 -2.80
CA GLY A 81 5.85 -3.25 -3.71
C GLY A 81 7.13 -3.71 -3.02
N SER A 82 7.61 -2.98 -2.01
CA SER A 82 8.90 -3.26 -1.35
C SER A 82 8.90 -4.61 -0.63
N LEU A 83 7.84 -4.92 0.14
CA LEU A 83 7.74 -6.22 0.82
C LEU A 83 7.41 -7.36 -0.17
N GLY A 84 6.81 -7.04 -1.32
CA GLY A 84 6.56 -7.96 -2.42
C GLY A 84 7.86 -8.38 -3.11
N VAL A 85 8.73 -7.43 -3.44
CA VAL A 85 10.06 -7.69 -4.02
C VAL A 85 10.89 -8.58 -3.07
N TYR A 86 10.92 -8.26 -1.78
CA TYR A 86 11.57 -9.13 -0.78
C TYR A 86 11.05 -10.58 -0.83
N SER A 87 9.74 -10.74 -0.91
CA SER A 87 9.08 -12.04 -0.95
C SER A 87 9.36 -12.78 -2.25
N ILE A 88 9.33 -12.11 -3.40
CA ILE A 88 9.69 -12.72 -4.70
C ILE A 88 11.13 -13.25 -4.66
N VAL A 89 12.08 -12.45 -4.17
CA VAL A 89 13.49 -12.87 -4.08
C VAL A 89 13.64 -14.07 -3.13
N THR A 90 13.10 -13.98 -1.91
CA THR A 90 13.35 -15.02 -0.91
C THR A 90 12.51 -16.27 -1.10
N GLU A 91 11.27 -16.17 -1.58
CA GLU A 91 10.39 -17.31 -1.81
C GLU A 91 10.69 -18.04 -3.12
N SER A 92 11.39 -17.40 -4.08
CA SER A 92 11.95 -18.10 -5.25
C SER A 92 13.23 -18.91 -4.93
N GLY A 93 13.69 -18.88 -3.68
CA GLY A 93 14.91 -19.56 -3.23
C GLY A 93 16.20 -18.74 -3.43
N MET A 94 16.10 -17.52 -3.99
CA MET A 94 17.26 -16.65 -4.15
C MET A 94 17.65 -16.00 -2.80
N LEU A 95 18.95 -15.94 -2.52
CA LEU A 95 19.52 -15.21 -1.37
C LEU A 95 18.92 -15.60 0.00
N LEU A 96 18.47 -16.84 0.17
CA LEU A 96 17.86 -17.33 1.41
C LEU A 96 18.72 -17.10 2.65
N GLU A 97 20.03 -17.29 2.54
CA GLU A 97 21.00 -17.04 3.62
C GLU A 97 21.02 -15.58 4.09
N LYS A 98 20.60 -14.64 3.23
CA LYS A 98 20.55 -13.20 3.50
C LYS A 98 19.14 -12.69 3.76
N ARG A 99 18.14 -13.57 3.90
CA ARG A 99 16.72 -13.23 4.07
C ARG A 99 16.47 -12.14 5.12
N ARG A 100 17.11 -12.22 6.30
CA ARG A 100 16.94 -11.20 7.35
C ARG A 100 17.45 -9.82 6.92
N TYR A 101 18.59 -9.76 6.23
CA TYR A 101 19.14 -8.51 5.71
C TYR A 101 18.23 -7.92 4.62
N LEU A 102 17.77 -8.76 3.69
CA LEU A 102 16.83 -8.35 2.64
C LEU A 102 15.51 -7.81 3.23
N LEU A 103 15.02 -8.42 4.30
CA LEU A 103 13.85 -7.94 5.00
C LEU A 103 14.06 -6.54 5.60
N TYR A 104 15.19 -6.30 6.25
CA TYR A 104 15.52 -4.98 6.80
C TYR A 104 15.68 -3.93 5.70
N ILE A 105 16.34 -4.28 4.59
CA ILE A 105 16.48 -3.40 3.42
C ILE A 105 15.09 -3.05 2.87
N ALA A 106 14.19 -4.02 2.74
CA ALA A 106 12.84 -3.78 2.26
C ALA A 106 12.03 -2.84 3.16
N TRP A 107 12.12 -3.00 4.48
CA TRP A 107 11.46 -2.11 5.44
C TRP A 107 12.05 -0.70 5.47
N ILE A 108 13.38 -0.59 5.53
CA ILE A 108 14.07 0.72 5.53
C ILE A 108 13.78 1.45 4.22
N GLY A 109 13.91 0.75 3.09
CA GLY A 109 13.57 1.30 1.77
C GLY A 109 12.11 1.75 1.68
N ALA A 110 11.17 0.93 2.18
CA ALA A 110 9.76 1.31 2.23
C ALA A 110 9.54 2.59 3.06
N ILE A 111 10.12 2.67 4.25
CA ILE A 111 9.97 3.86 5.12
C ILE A 111 10.56 5.10 4.45
N ILE A 112 11.75 5.00 3.83
CA ILE A 112 12.37 6.11 3.11
C ILE A 112 11.48 6.59 1.96
N LEU A 113 10.98 5.66 1.14
CA LEU A 113 10.11 5.98 0.01
C LEU A 113 8.77 6.58 0.46
N ILE A 114 8.20 6.10 1.56
CA ILE A 114 6.98 6.66 2.14
C ILE A 114 7.24 8.09 2.59
N VAL A 115 8.25 8.33 3.42
CA VAL A 115 8.55 9.67 3.94
C VAL A 115 8.86 10.65 2.81
N PHE A 116 9.71 10.25 1.86
CA PHE A 116 10.08 11.09 0.74
C PHE A 116 8.89 11.36 -0.18
N GLY A 117 8.14 10.32 -0.58
CA GLY A 117 6.99 10.50 -1.47
C GLY A 117 5.85 11.29 -0.81
N SER A 118 5.57 11.07 0.47
CA SER A 118 4.60 11.89 1.21
C SER A 118 5.05 13.35 1.30
N TRP A 119 6.34 13.61 1.52
CA TRP A 119 6.89 14.96 1.47
C TRP A 119 6.68 15.59 0.09
N VAL A 120 6.95 14.86 -1.00
CA VAL A 120 6.69 15.36 -2.37
C VAL A 120 5.21 15.66 -2.57
N ILE A 121 4.31 14.75 -2.20
CA ILE A 121 2.85 14.90 -2.37
C ILE A 121 2.35 16.17 -1.66
N ILE A 122 2.79 16.39 -0.42
CA ILE A 122 2.40 17.58 0.36
C ILE A 122 2.89 18.88 -0.31
N ASN A 123 4.12 18.88 -0.84
CA ASN A 123 4.71 20.10 -1.43
C ASN A 123 4.27 20.37 -2.87
N VAL A 124 3.76 19.37 -3.60
CA VAL A 124 3.22 19.53 -4.96
C VAL A 124 1.85 20.20 -4.95
N LEU A 125 1.04 19.96 -3.91
CA LEU A 125 -0.34 20.43 -3.87
C LEU A 125 -0.52 21.88 -3.36
N GLU A 126 0.57 22.60 -3.03
CA GLU A 126 0.55 23.98 -2.49
C GLU A 126 -0.64 24.27 -1.53
N VAL A 127 -0.95 23.33 -0.65
CA VAL A 127 -1.85 23.55 0.51
C VAL A 127 -1.05 24.12 1.67
#